data_AF-A0A1Y2JT53-F1
#
_entry.id   AF-A0A1Y2JT53-F1
#
_cell.length_a   1.000
_cell.length_b   1.000
_cell.length_c   1.000
_cell.angle_alpha   90.00
_cell.angle_beta   90.00
_cell.angle_gamma   90.00
#
_symmetry.space_group_name_H-M   'P 1'
#
loop_
_entity.id
_entity.type
_entity.pdbx_description
1 polymer ?
#
loop_
_entity_poly.entity_id
_entity_poly.type
_entity_poly.pdbx_seq_one_letter_code
_entity_poly.pdbx_strand_id
1 'polypeptide(L)'
;MVELVRAKGGGFIARKGIPADVRDDYGRLYGVRWEAQLRIPSGTPIPFAKSQHGEWLAEIETRIAALRAHRNGEGQPLTRLNAIALAGRWYVWFVKQHEANPGPAKYWREFGDHLVWKVIYPEAPDSYHEGPYMDSFATWL
;
A
#
# COMPACT_ATOMS: atom_id res chain seq x y z
N MET A 1 6.86 3.62 -22.12
CA MET A 1 7.33 2.69 -21.08
C MET A 1 8.58 3.30 -20.46
N VAL A 2 8.67 3.41 -19.13
CA VAL A 2 9.91 3.87 -18.47
C VAL A 2 10.85 2.70 -18.33
N GLU A 3 12.12 2.89 -18.67
CA GLU A 3 13.12 1.83 -18.62
C GLU A 3 13.87 1.83 -17.29
N LEU A 4 14.13 0.63 -16.77
CA LEU A 4 15.00 0.41 -15.63
C LEU A 4 16.43 0.15 -16.12
N VAL A 5 17.33 1.08 -15.88
CA VAL A 5 18.71 1.05 -16.38
C VAL A 5 19.69 0.73 -15.27
N ARG A 6 20.74 -0.05 -15.56
CA ARG A 6 21.84 -0.32 -14.62
C ARG A 6 22.73 0.93 -14.48
N ALA A 7 22.98 1.35 -13.25
CA ALA A 7 23.85 2.47 -12.95
C ALA A 7 25.33 2.07 -12.96
N LYS A 8 26.23 3.03 -13.20
CA LYS A 8 27.70 2.80 -13.18
C LYS A 8 28.22 2.21 -11.86
N GLY A 9 27.52 2.45 -10.75
CA GLY A 9 27.86 1.90 -9.42
C GLY A 9 27.23 0.54 -9.09
N GLY A 10 26.61 -0.16 -10.04
CA GLY A 10 26.02 -1.49 -9.83
C GLY A 10 24.59 -1.51 -9.28
N GLY A 11 23.99 -0.35 -9.00
CA GLY A 11 22.56 -0.21 -8.69
C GLY A 11 21.68 -0.07 -9.95
N PHE A 12 20.41 0.30 -9.77
CA PHE A 12 19.47 0.57 -10.86
C PHE A 12 18.87 1.98 -10.76
N ILE A 13 18.56 2.57 -11.91
CA ILE A 13 17.95 3.90 -12.02
C ILE A 13 16.81 3.83 -13.04
N ALA A 14 15.70 4.49 -12.72
CA ALA A 14 14.62 4.77 -13.67
C ALA A 14 14.22 6.24 -13.56
N ARG A 15 13.76 6.84 -14.66
CA ARG A 15 13.33 8.25 -14.71
C ARG A 15 12.02 8.40 -15.48
N LYS A 16 11.08 9.14 -14.92
CA LYS A 16 9.79 9.45 -15.54
C LYS A 16 9.65 10.96 -15.65
N GLY A 17 9.57 11.45 -16.89
CA GLY A 17 9.24 12.83 -17.16
C GLY A 17 7.83 13.15 -16.67
N ILE A 18 7.69 14.25 -15.95
CA ILE A 18 6.40 14.77 -15.50
C ILE A 18 5.76 15.57 -16.65
N PRO A 19 4.53 15.21 -17.08
CA PRO A 19 3.82 15.89 -18.16
C PRO A 19 3.64 17.39 -17.87
N ALA A 20 3.75 18.22 -18.92
CA ALA A 20 3.71 19.68 -18.80
C ALA A 20 2.38 20.18 -18.21
N ASP A 21 1.27 19.49 -18.48
CA ASP A 21 -0.09 19.86 -18.07
C ASP A 21 -0.33 19.76 -16.55
N VAL A 22 0.47 18.96 -15.83
CA VAL A 22 0.37 18.78 -14.37
C VAL A 22 1.63 19.22 -13.64
N ARG A 23 2.61 19.78 -14.36
CA ARG A 23 3.98 19.95 -13.87
C ARG A 23 4.07 20.85 -12.64
N ASP A 24 3.32 21.93 -12.65
CA ASP A 24 3.36 22.93 -11.58
C ASP A 24 2.64 22.42 -10.33
N ASP A 25 1.50 21.76 -10.48
CA ASP A 25 0.80 21.10 -9.37
C ASP A 25 1.61 19.94 -8.78
N TYR A 26 2.25 19.14 -9.65
CA TYR A 26 3.11 18.04 -9.22
C TYR A 26 4.33 18.59 -8.46
N GLY A 27 4.97 19.65 -8.97
CA GLY A 27 6.09 20.31 -8.30
C GLY A 27 5.69 20.91 -6.95
N ARG A 28 4.51 21.52 -6.86
CA ARG A 28 3.97 22.08 -5.61
C ARG A 28 3.71 21.00 -4.55
N LEU A 29 3.12 19.86 -4.93
CA LEU A 29 2.75 18.80 -3.99
C LEU A 29 3.92 17.87 -3.62
N TYR A 30 4.81 17.58 -4.56
CA TYR A 30 5.82 16.52 -4.42
C TYR A 30 7.27 17.04 -4.49
N GLY A 31 7.48 18.36 -4.65
CA GLY A 31 8.80 19.00 -4.64
C GLY A 31 9.67 18.73 -5.86
N VAL A 32 9.20 17.93 -6.82
CA VAL A 32 9.93 17.56 -8.03
C VAL A 32 9.14 18.00 -9.25
N ARG A 33 9.72 18.86 -10.09
CA ARG A 33 8.99 19.47 -11.20
C ARG A 33 9.15 18.72 -12.52
N TRP A 34 10.35 18.25 -12.86
CA TRP A 34 10.64 17.83 -14.24
C TRP A 34 10.66 16.32 -14.43
N GLU A 35 11.35 15.60 -13.54
CA GLU A 35 11.50 14.15 -13.63
C GLU A 35 11.43 13.53 -12.24
N ALA A 36 10.54 12.57 -12.06
CA ALA A 36 10.64 11.66 -10.93
C ALA A 36 11.77 10.66 -11.21
N GLN A 37 12.61 10.40 -10.21
CA GLN A 37 13.71 9.45 -10.32
C GLN A 37 13.60 8.36 -9.26
N LEU A 38 13.72 7.12 -9.69
CA LEU A 38 13.96 5.98 -8.82
C LEU A 38 15.46 5.66 -8.80
N ARG A 39 16.01 5.42 -7.59
CA ARG A 39 17.37 4.91 -7.40
C ARG A 39 17.30 3.69 -6.50
N ILE A 40 17.77 2.56 -7.01
CA ILE A 40 17.85 1.29 -6.29
C ILE A 40 19.33 1.00 -6.02
N PRO A 41 19.71 0.69 -4.76
CA PRO A 41 21.10 0.50 -4.38
C PRO A 41 21.75 -0.71 -5.09
N SER A 42 23.08 -0.69 -5.12
CA SER A 42 23.87 -1.83 -5.56
C SER A 42 23.67 -3.03 -4.63
N GLY A 43 23.60 -4.24 -5.20
CA GLY A 43 23.39 -5.48 -4.44
C GLY A 43 21.93 -5.92 -4.35
N THR A 44 20.98 -5.10 -4.81
CA THR A 44 19.58 -5.51 -4.92
C THR A 44 19.40 -6.58 -6.02
N PRO A 45 18.75 -7.72 -5.73
CA PRO A 45 18.44 -8.73 -6.75
C PRO A 45 17.56 -8.18 -7.88
N ILE A 46 17.83 -8.59 -9.12
CA ILE A 46 17.11 -8.11 -10.32
C ILE A 46 15.58 -8.27 -10.20
N PRO A 47 15.01 -9.39 -9.71
CA PRO A 47 13.57 -9.52 -9.57
C PRO A 47 12.96 -8.47 -8.64
N PHE A 48 13.63 -8.17 -7.52
CA PHE A 48 13.20 -7.15 -6.58
C PHE A 48 13.33 -5.74 -7.15
N ALA A 49 14.37 -5.48 -7.93
CA ALA A 49 14.53 -4.21 -8.65
C ALA A 49 13.41 -3.97 -9.68
N LYS A 50 12.97 -5.03 -10.39
CA LYS A 50 11.82 -4.96 -11.30
C LYS A 50 10.50 -4.71 -10.57
N SER A 51 10.29 -5.34 -9.41
CA SER A 51 9.10 -5.10 -8.58
C SER A 51 9.01 -3.65 -8.13
N GLN A 52 10.08 -3.13 -7.51
CA GLN A 52 10.17 -1.73 -7.07
C GLN A 52 9.97 -0.75 -8.23
N HIS A 53 10.52 -1.07 -9.42
CA HIS A 53 10.30 -0.25 -10.61
C HIS A 53 8.83 -0.20 -11.04
N GLY A 54 8.13 -1.35 -11.01
CA GLY A 54 6.70 -1.41 -11.33
C GLY A 54 5.84 -0.64 -10.34
N GLU A 55 6.09 -0.80 -9.04
CA GLU A 55 5.40 -0.08 -7.97
C GLU A 55 5.61 1.43 -8.08
N TRP A 56 6.87 1.85 -8.23
CA TRP A 56 7.22 3.25 -8.42
C TRP A 56 6.54 3.85 -9.66
N LEU A 57 6.53 3.13 -10.79
CA LEU A 57 5.88 3.62 -12.01
C LEU A 57 4.37 3.79 -11.81
N ALA A 58 3.71 2.81 -11.20
CA ALA A 58 2.27 2.86 -10.90
C ALA A 58 1.91 4.02 -9.96
N GLU A 59 2.76 4.29 -8.96
CA GLU A 59 2.60 5.44 -8.06
C GLU A 59 2.68 6.77 -8.81
N ILE A 60 3.71 6.96 -9.64
CA ILE A 60 3.88 8.21 -10.41
C ILE A 60 2.72 8.43 -11.37
N GLU A 61 2.27 7.38 -12.06
CA GLU A 61 1.13 7.44 -12.98
C GLU A 61 -0.18 7.73 -12.26
N THR A 62 -0.39 7.14 -11.07
CA THR A 62 -1.53 7.47 -10.20
C THR A 62 -1.53 8.95 -9.82
N ARG A 63 -0.38 9.49 -9.38
CA ARG A 63 -0.28 10.90 -8.98
C ARG A 63 -0.60 11.83 -10.15
N ILE A 64 -0.09 11.54 -11.34
CA ILE A 64 -0.38 12.30 -12.56
C ILE A 64 -1.87 12.23 -12.90
N ALA A 65 -2.47 11.03 -12.86
CA ALA A 65 -3.89 10.85 -13.13
C ALA A 65 -4.78 11.60 -12.12
N ALA A 66 -4.42 11.56 -10.83
CA ALA A 66 -5.13 12.29 -9.78
C ALA A 66 -5.09 13.81 -9.99
N LEU A 67 -3.94 14.36 -10.39
CA LEU A 67 -3.81 15.78 -10.71
C LEU A 67 -4.68 16.18 -11.91
N ARG A 68 -4.74 15.34 -12.95
CA ARG A 68 -5.62 15.56 -14.10
C ARG A 68 -7.09 15.49 -13.72
N ALA A 69 -7.48 14.49 -12.93
CA ALA A 69 -8.84 14.31 -12.46
C ALA A 69 -9.30 15.50 -11.60
N HIS A 70 -8.45 15.95 -10.66
CA HIS A 70 -8.70 17.14 -9.85
C HIS A 70 -8.88 18.40 -10.71
N ARG A 71 -8.08 18.58 -11.76
CA ARG A 71 -8.20 19.72 -12.68
C ARG A 71 -9.50 19.69 -13.50
N ASN A 72 -9.99 18.50 -13.83
CA ASN A 72 -11.20 18.30 -14.63
C ASN A 72 -12.48 18.19 -13.80
N GLY A 73 -12.39 18.24 -12.46
CA GLY A 73 -13.53 18.05 -11.57
C GLY A 73 -14.06 16.60 -11.52
N GLU A 74 -13.31 15.65 -12.09
CA GLU A 74 -13.65 14.25 -12.09
C GLU A 74 -13.10 13.60 -10.81
N GLY A 75 -13.96 12.88 -10.08
CA GLY A 75 -13.54 12.10 -8.92
C GLY A 75 -12.50 11.05 -9.31
N GLN A 76 -11.48 10.84 -8.48
CA GLN A 76 -10.43 9.87 -8.75
C GLN A 76 -10.96 8.44 -8.58
N PRO A 77 -10.95 7.58 -9.62
CA PRO A 77 -11.13 6.15 -9.42
C PRO A 77 -9.89 5.59 -8.72
N LEU A 78 -10.06 5.04 -7.51
CA LEU A 78 -9.01 4.33 -6.80
C LEU A 78 -8.76 2.99 -7.48
N THR A 79 -7.50 2.72 -7.85
CA THR A 79 -7.10 1.35 -8.19
C THR A 79 -7.17 0.49 -6.93
N ARG A 80 -7.33 -0.83 -7.08
CA ARG A 80 -7.37 -1.78 -5.95
C ARG A 80 -6.14 -1.65 -5.05
N LEU A 81 -4.95 -1.50 -5.63
CA LEU A 81 -3.70 -1.30 -4.88
C LEU A 81 -3.69 0.03 -4.12
N ASN A 82 -4.19 1.10 -4.73
CA ASN A 82 -4.30 2.40 -4.06
C ASN A 82 -5.32 2.37 -2.91
N ALA A 83 -6.42 1.64 -3.06
CA ALA A 83 -7.40 1.44 -2.00
C ALA A 83 -6.79 0.65 -0.83
N ILE A 84 -6.05 -0.44 -1.11
CA ILE A 84 -5.35 -1.23 -0.08
C ILE A 84 -4.29 -0.38 0.63
N ALA A 85 -3.46 0.34 -0.13
CA ALA A 85 -2.44 1.21 0.43
C ALA A 85 -3.05 2.35 1.28
N LEU A 86 -4.18 2.89 0.85
CA LEU A 86 -4.93 3.90 1.60
C LEU A 86 -5.50 3.33 2.91
N ALA A 87 -6.11 2.15 2.86
CA ALA A 87 -6.60 1.44 4.05
C ALA A 87 -5.46 1.15 5.04
N GLY A 88 -4.29 0.71 4.54
CA GLY A 88 -3.12 0.49 5.38
C GLY A 88 -2.59 1.76 6.04
N ARG A 89 -2.50 2.88 5.30
CA ARG A 89 -2.10 4.18 5.88
C ARG A 89 -3.09 4.67 6.94
N TRP A 90 -4.39 4.52 6.67
CA TRP A 90 -5.43 4.86 7.65
C TRP A 90 -5.29 4.00 8.92
N TYR A 91 -5.11 2.70 8.78
CA TYR A 91 -4.94 1.78 9.90
C TYR A 91 -3.73 2.17 10.77
N VAL A 92 -2.57 2.43 10.15
CA VAL A 92 -1.36 2.87 10.87
C VAL A 92 -1.59 4.19 11.61
N TRP A 93 -2.27 5.16 10.98
CA TRP A 93 -2.61 6.42 11.63
C TRP A 93 -3.57 6.21 12.81
N PHE A 94 -4.61 5.41 12.64
CA PHE A 94 -5.61 5.14 13.67
C PHE A 94 -4.99 4.41 14.87
N VAL A 95 -4.19 3.37 14.62
CA VAL A 95 -3.49 2.63 15.68
C VAL A 95 -2.57 3.55 16.48
N LYS A 96 -1.83 4.45 15.82
CA LYS A 96 -0.98 5.44 16.53
C LYS A 96 -1.75 6.32 17.51
N GLN A 97 -3.03 6.62 17.26
CA GLN A 97 -3.84 7.41 18.18
C GLN A 97 -4.22 6.64 19.45
N HIS A 98 -4.25 5.31 19.37
CA HIS A 98 -4.64 4.42 20.46
C HIS A 98 -3.45 3.64 21.05
N GLU A 99 -2.23 3.85 20.54
CA GLU A 99 -1.02 3.15 20.97
C GLU A 99 -0.69 3.39 22.45
N ALA A 100 -0.90 4.61 22.93
CA ALA A 100 -0.65 4.98 24.33
C ALA A 100 -1.70 4.42 25.31
N ASN A 101 -2.88 4.07 24.81
CA ASN A 101 -3.93 3.43 25.60
C ASN A 101 -4.71 2.47 24.70
N PRO A 102 -4.16 1.26 24.47
CA PRO A 102 -4.77 0.29 23.58
C PRO A 102 -6.10 -0.24 24.12
N GLY A 103 -6.50 0.10 25.35
CA GLY A 103 -7.66 -0.44 26.03
C GLY A 103 -7.35 -1.77 26.76
N PRO A 104 -8.27 -2.24 27.60
CA PRO A 104 -8.04 -3.41 28.43
C PRO A 104 -7.99 -4.70 27.59
N ALA A 105 -6.97 -5.54 27.82
CA ALA A 105 -6.79 -6.80 27.08
C ALA A 105 -8.02 -7.73 27.14
N LYS A 106 -8.78 -7.69 28.24
CA LYS A 106 -10.03 -8.43 28.40
C LYS A 106 -11.08 -8.03 27.35
N TYR A 107 -11.22 -6.74 27.08
CA TYR A 107 -12.16 -6.24 26.06
C TYR A 107 -11.82 -6.78 24.67
N TRP A 108 -10.54 -6.77 24.29
CA TRP A 108 -10.11 -7.28 22.99
C TRP A 108 -10.29 -8.79 22.83
N ARG A 109 -10.09 -9.55 23.92
CA ARG A 109 -10.36 -10.99 23.92
C ARG A 109 -11.85 -11.28 23.72
N GLU A 110 -12.71 -10.61 24.49
CA GLU A 110 -14.16 -10.77 24.37
C GLU A 110 -14.70 -10.31 23.01
N PHE A 111 -14.14 -9.22 22.47
CA PHE A 111 -14.48 -8.72 21.14
C PHE A 111 -14.01 -9.68 20.03
N GLY A 112 -12.80 -10.23 20.16
CA GLY A 112 -12.28 -11.25 19.25
C GLY A 112 -13.15 -12.51 19.23
N ASP A 113 -13.52 -13.02 20.40
CA ASP A 113 -14.42 -14.17 20.52
C ASP A 113 -15.80 -13.88 19.91
N HIS A 114 -16.33 -12.67 20.10
CA HIS A 114 -17.58 -12.26 19.47
C HIS A 114 -17.46 -12.23 17.94
N LEU A 115 -16.41 -11.62 17.38
CA LEU A 115 -16.21 -11.59 15.94
C LEU A 115 -16.06 -13.00 15.37
N VAL A 116 -15.22 -13.84 15.97
CA VAL A 116 -14.99 -15.21 15.49
C VAL A 116 -16.28 -16.02 15.55
N TRP A 117 -16.91 -16.12 16.72
CA TRP A 117 -18.00 -17.08 16.92
C TRP A 117 -19.39 -16.58 16.55
N LYS A 118 -19.62 -15.26 16.56
CA LYS A 118 -20.95 -14.69 16.31
C LYS A 118 -21.08 -14.00 14.95
N VAL A 119 -19.97 -13.58 14.35
CA VAL A 119 -20.00 -12.85 13.07
C VAL A 119 -19.40 -13.69 11.94
N ILE A 120 -18.21 -14.24 12.14
CA ILE A 120 -17.48 -14.95 11.07
C ILE A 120 -17.94 -16.40 10.96
N TYR A 121 -18.06 -17.12 12.08
CA TYR A 121 -18.43 -18.53 12.09
C TYR A 121 -19.76 -18.83 11.38
N PRO A 122 -20.85 -18.05 11.55
CA PRO A 122 -22.12 -18.31 10.85
C PRO A 122 -22.05 -18.09 9.32
N GLU A 123 -21.12 -17.25 8.87
CA GLU A 123 -20.93 -16.90 7.45
C GLU A 123 -19.76 -17.68 6.82
N ALA A 124 -19.12 -18.57 7.58
CA ALA A 124 -18.01 -19.36 7.12
C ALA A 124 -18.49 -20.46 6.16
N PRO A 125 -17.69 -20.83 5.15
CA PRO A 125 -18.02 -21.95 4.27
C PRO A 125 -18.07 -23.27 5.05
N ASP A 126 -18.89 -24.22 4.59
CA ASP A 126 -19.13 -25.50 5.27
C ASP A 126 -17.84 -26.27 5.64
N SER A 127 -16.79 -26.14 4.82
CA SER A 127 -15.47 -26.72 5.08
C SER A 127 -14.80 -26.22 6.36
N TYR A 128 -15.20 -25.06 6.87
CA TYR A 128 -14.76 -24.51 8.16
C TYR A 128 -15.41 -25.23 9.35
N HIS A 129 -16.56 -25.88 9.14
CA HIS A 129 -17.31 -26.62 10.16
C HIS A 129 -16.91 -28.10 10.25
N GLU A 130 -16.21 -28.63 9.24
CA GLU A 130 -15.91 -30.06 9.10
C GLU A 130 -14.67 -30.54 9.89
N GLY A 131 -13.95 -29.66 10.59
CA GLY A 131 -12.72 -30.01 11.31
C GLY A 131 -12.61 -29.43 12.72
N PRO A 132 -12.78 -30.20 13.81
CA PRO A 132 -12.62 -29.71 15.18
C PRO A 132 -11.15 -29.53 15.62
N TYR A 133 -10.18 -29.36 14.69
CA TYR A 133 -8.75 -29.41 15.03
C TYR A 133 -7.82 -28.65 14.05
N MET A 134 -8.17 -27.43 13.63
CA MET A 134 -7.24 -26.59 12.83
C MET A 134 -6.96 -25.21 13.42
N ASP A 135 -7.39 -24.92 14.65
CA ASP A 135 -6.92 -23.75 15.40
C ASP A 135 -5.97 -24.16 16.53
N SER A 136 -4.75 -24.51 16.12
CA SER A 136 -3.57 -24.45 17.00
C SER A 136 -3.05 -23.01 17.16
N PHE A 137 -3.88 -21.99 16.93
CA PHE A 137 -3.55 -20.58 17.16
C PHE A 137 -3.33 -20.24 18.65
N ALA A 138 -3.55 -21.19 19.56
CA ALA A 138 -3.32 -21.06 21.00
C ALA A 138 -1.85 -21.19 21.47
N THR A 139 -0.85 -21.21 20.58
CA THR A 139 0.58 -21.37 20.98
C THR A 139 1.49 -20.16 20.70
N TRP A 140 0.96 -18.99 20.35
CA TRP A 140 1.76 -17.75 20.22
C TRP A 140 1.37 -16.66 21.22
N LEU A 141 1.41 -17.00 22.51
CA LEU A 141 1.61 -16.04 23.62
C LEU A 141 2.61 -16.63 24.63
#